data_AF-K6V1R6-F1
#
_entry.id   AF-K6V1R6-F1
#
_cell.length_a   1.000
_cell.length_b   1.000
_cell.length_c   1.000
_cell.angle_alpha   90.00
_cell.angle_beta   90.00
_cell.angle_gamma   90.00
#
_symmetry.space_group_name_H-M   'P 1'
#
loop_
_entity.id
_entity.type
_entity.pdbx_description
1 polymer ?
#
loop_
_entity_poly.entity_id
_entity_poly.type
_entity_poly.pdbx_seq_one_letter_code
_entity_poly.pdbx_strand_id
1 'polypeptide(L)'
;MRLSHSHPVRSASCDDPNLLGAAGLVPVMSLAEQCGISELAHEHLAVPTERGSNPDRKVFSLVAGMVAGADSIDDMAVLRHGAMGRVFDHPYAPSTLGSFLREFSFGHVRQLDAIAARLLSGLHARTPVLAGIDGPVMVDIDDSIIEVHGPAKQGAGFGYTRVRGLNSAITTITTAQVHR
;
A
#
# COMPACT_ATOMS: atom_id res chain seq x y z
N MET A 1 10.84 9.44 -44.18
CA MET A 1 11.66 8.65 -43.25
C MET A 1 11.08 8.82 -41.86
N ARG A 2 10.40 7.80 -41.32
CA ARG A 2 9.66 7.86 -40.05
C ARG A 2 10.59 7.26 -38.97
N LEU A 3 11.13 8.10 -38.09
CA LEU A 3 12.01 7.65 -37.00
C LEU A 3 11.16 6.97 -35.93
N SER A 4 11.30 5.65 -35.82
CA SER A 4 10.75 4.84 -34.73
C SER A 4 11.73 4.89 -33.56
N HIS A 5 11.45 5.70 -32.54
CA HIS A 5 12.16 5.63 -31.27
C HIS A 5 11.28 4.90 -30.25
N SER A 6 11.22 3.58 -30.35
CA SER A 6 10.94 2.73 -29.19
C SER A 6 12.28 2.58 -28.46
N HIS A 7 12.44 3.25 -27.33
CA HIS A 7 13.54 2.93 -26.43
C HIS A 7 13.46 1.42 -26.13
N PRO A 8 14.52 0.63 -26.34
CA PRO A 8 14.48 -0.77 -25.93
C PRO A 8 14.21 -0.80 -24.44
N VAL A 9 13.18 -1.54 -24.02
CA VAL A 9 12.96 -1.89 -22.60
C VAL A 9 14.26 -2.53 -22.14
N ARG A 10 15.03 -1.79 -21.35
CA ARG A 10 16.24 -2.32 -20.72
C ARG A 10 15.80 -2.94 -19.40
N SER A 11 15.62 -4.25 -19.38
CA SER A 11 15.53 -4.99 -18.14
C SER A 11 16.95 -5.29 -17.64
N ALA A 12 17.23 -4.91 -16.40
CA ALA A 12 18.39 -5.39 -15.69
C ALA A 12 17.89 -6.42 -14.68
N SER A 13 18.22 -7.70 -14.89
CA SER A 13 17.99 -8.73 -13.88
C SER A 13 19.21 -8.82 -12.99
N CYS A 14 19.04 -8.63 -11.68
CA CYS A 14 20.05 -8.97 -10.70
C CYS A 14 19.68 -10.32 -10.09
N ASP A 15 20.49 -11.33 -10.36
CA ASP A 15 20.37 -12.72 -9.92
C ASP A 15 21.34 -13.07 -8.78
N ASP A 16 22.08 -12.08 -8.27
CA ASP A 16 22.98 -12.28 -7.13
C ASP A 16 22.14 -12.62 -5.87
N PRO A 17 22.31 -13.82 -5.29
CA PRO A 17 21.55 -14.25 -4.11
C PRO A 17 21.90 -13.47 -2.84
N ASN A 18 22.91 -12.59 -2.89
CA ASN A 18 23.31 -11.70 -1.80
C ASN A 18 22.86 -10.26 -2.01
N LEU A 19 22.36 -9.89 -3.18
CA LEU A 19 21.91 -8.53 -3.46
C LEU A 19 20.43 -8.35 -3.12
N LEU A 20 20.14 -7.22 -2.49
CA LEU A 20 18.79 -6.87 -2.03
C LEU A 20 18.36 -5.58 -2.73
N GLY A 21 17.60 -5.70 -3.82
CA GLY A 21 17.25 -4.58 -4.71
C GLY A 21 16.43 -3.48 -4.04
N ALA A 22 15.65 -3.82 -3.02
CA ALA A 22 14.85 -2.88 -2.22
C ALA A 22 15.33 -2.84 -0.76
N ALA A 23 16.62 -2.59 -0.51
CA ALA A 23 17.17 -2.56 0.86
C ALA A 23 16.49 -1.53 1.78
N GLY A 24 16.00 -0.42 1.22
CA GLY A 24 15.19 0.57 1.94
C GLY A 24 13.87 0.01 2.50
N LEU A 25 13.41 -1.14 2.02
CA LEU A 25 12.21 -1.81 2.52
C LEU A 25 12.37 -2.28 3.97
N VAL A 26 13.58 -2.66 4.39
CA VAL A 26 13.87 -3.13 5.75
C VAL A 26 13.50 -2.07 6.80
N PRO A 27 14.06 -0.85 6.79
CA PRO A 27 13.71 0.17 7.78
C PRO A 27 12.25 0.63 7.67
N VAL A 28 11.69 0.72 6.46
CA VAL A 28 10.30 1.14 6.26
C VAL A 28 9.32 0.14 6.87
N MET A 29 9.47 -1.14 6.56
CA MET A 29 8.59 -2.17 7.10
C MET A 29 8.84 -2.44 8.59
N SER A 30 10.07 -2.25 9.07
CA SER A 30 10.36 -2.28 10.51
C SER A 30 9.64 -1.17 11.26
N LEU A 31 9.61 0.05 10.71
CA LEU A 31 8.84 1.16 11.30
C LEU A 31 7.34 0.87 11.25
N ALA A 32 6.82 0.35 10.14
CA ALA A 32 5.41 -0.02 10.02
C ALA A 32 5.01 -1.09 11.05
N GLU A 33 5.85 -2.10 11.26
CA GLU A 33 5.65 -3.14 12.27
C GLU A 33 5.64 -2.55 13.68
N GLN A 34 6.60 -1.68 14.00
CA GLN A 34 6.60 -0.96 15.27
C GLN A 34 5.33 -0.13 15.43
N CYS A 35 4.83 0.51 14.37
CA CYS A 35 3.57 1.27 14.41
C CYS A 35 2.32 0.39 14.52
N GLY A 36 2.46 -0.94 14.51
CA GLY A 36 1.39 -1.90 14.80
C GLY A 36 0.66 -2.42 13.57
N ILE A 37 1.20 -2.29 12.35
CA ILE A 37 0.49 -2.67 11.12
C ILE A 37 -0.06 -4.12 11.15
N SER A 38 0.73 -5.08 11.64
CA SER A 38 0.33 -6.48 11.69
C SER A 38 -0.72 -6.76 12.77
N GLU A 39 -0.56 -6.18 13.96
CA GLU A 39 -1.55 -6.28 15.06
C GLU A 39 -2.89 -5.65 14.64
N LEU A 40 -2.86 -4.44 14.09
CA LEU A 40 -4.04 -3.74 13.60
C LEU A 40 -4.76 -4.53 12.50
N ALA A 41 -4.02 -5.11 11.56
CA ALA A 41 -4.59 -5.95 10.52
C ALA A 41 -5.17 -7.25 11.08
N HIS A 42 -4.52 -7.88 12.06
CA HIS A 42 -5.05 -9.06 12.74
C HIS A 42 -6.36 -8.76 13.46
N GLU A 43 -6.44 -7.63 14.17
CA GLU A 43 -7.58 -7.26 15.00
C GLU A 43 -8.78 -6.74 14.19
N HIS A 44 -8.51 -5.97 13.13
CA HIS A 44 -9.54 -5.16 12.48
C HIS A 44 -9.90 -5.59 11.05
N LEU A 45 -9.15 -6.51 10.44
CA LEU A 45 -9.47 -7.04 9.10
C LEU A 45 -10.09 -8.43 9.21
N ALA A 46 -11.41 -8.50 9.11
CA ALA A 46 -12.16 -9.74 9.16
C ALA A 46 -12.63 -10.13 7.75
N VAL A 47 -12.03 -11.16 7.18
CA VAL A 47 -12.45 -11.77 5.90
C VAL A 47 -12.91 -13.19 6.21
N PRO A 48 -14.22 -13.48 6.35
CA PRO A 48 -14.73 -14.74 6.87
C PRO A 48 -14.73 -15.87 5.82
N THR A 49 -13.56 -16.12 5.22
CA THR A 49 -13.31 -17.20 4.26
C THR A 49 -11.94 -17.80 4.52
N GLU A 50 -11.65 -18.98 3.97
CA GLU A 50 -10.31 -19.59 4.07
C GLU A 50 -9.22 -18.68 3.48
N ARG A 51 -9.58 -17.86 2.49
CA ARG A 51 -8.69 -16.87 1.87
C ARG A 51 -8.36 -15.72 2.82
N GLY A 52 -9.16 -15.49 3.86
CA GLY A 52 -8.94 -14.48 4.90
C GLY A 52 -7.95 -14.87 6.00
N SER A 53 -7.44 -16.10 6.00
CA SER A 53 -6.42 -16.55 6.95
C SER A 53 -5.17 -15.66 6.97
N ASN A 54 -4.56 -15.45 8.14
CA ASN A 54 -3.36 -14.63 8.31
C ASN A 54 -3.46 -13.25 7.62
N PRO A 55 -4.51 -12.45 7.90
CA PRO A 55 -4.75 -11.18 7.23
C PRO A 55 -3.61 -10.18 7.49
N ASP A 56 -3.04 -10.22 8.69
CA ASP A 56 -1.83 -9.51 9.10
C ASP A 56 -0.68 -9.69 8.12
N ARG A 57 -0.27 -10.94 7.87
CA ARG A 57 0.87 -11.24 7.00
C ARG A 57 0.59 -10.89 5.53
N LYS A 58 -0.67 -11.04 5.09
CA LYS A 58 -1.08 -10.72 3.72
C LYS A 58 -1.11 -9.21 3.49
N VAL A 59 -1.63 -8.44 4.44
CA VAL A 59 -1.59 -6.97 4.41
C VAL A 59 -0.14 -6.48 4.46
N PHE A 60 0.68 -7.02 5.37
CA PHE A 60 2.10 -6.69 5.45
C PHE A 60 2.82 -6.95 4.12
N SER A 61 2.55 -8.09 3.48
CA SER A 61 3.11 -8.43 2.18
C SER A 61 2.67 -7.45 1.10
N LEU A 62 1.38 -7.12 1.02
CA LEU A 62 0.87 -6.16 0.04
C LEU A 62 1.52 -4.78 0.19
N VAL A 63 1.57 -4.25 1.41
CA VAL A 63 2.23 -2.97 1.68
C VAL A 63 3.72 -3.01 1.35
N ALA A 64 4.41 -4.10 1.71
CA ALA A 64 5.81 -4.26 1.39
C ALA A 64 6.06 -4.28 -0.13
N GLY A 65 5.21 -4.97 -0.90
CA GLY A 65 5.29 -4.97 -2.36
C GLY A 65 5.06 -3.58 -2.95
N MET A 66 4.03 -2.87 -2.48
CA MET A 66 3.74 -1.50 -2.93
C MET A 66 4.91 -0.56 -2.65
N VAL A 67 5.52 -0.63 -1.47
CA VAL A 67 6.72 0.15 -1.12
C VAL A 67 7.93 -0.24 -2.00
N ALA A 68 8.04 -1.51 -2.37
CA ALA A 68 9.06 -2.00 -3.29
C ALA A 68 8.77 -1.64 -4.77
N GLY A 69 7.64 -1.00 -5.07
CA GLY A 69 7.26 -0.56 -6.41
C GLY A 69 6.37 -1.53 -7.19
N ALA A 70 5.78 -2.53 -6.54
CA ALA A 70 4.76 -3.37 -7.18
C ALA A 70 3.47 -2.55 -7.41
N ASP A 71 3.10 -2.36 -8.67
CA ASP A 71 1.88 -1.69 -9.10
C ASP A 71 0.79 -2.70 -9.54
N SER A 72 1.15 -3.96 -9.76
CA SER A 72 0.22 -5.06 -9.99
C SER A 72 0.44 -6.25 -9.04
N ILE A 73 -0.53 -7.17 -9.02
CA ILE A 73 -0.41 -8.41 -8.23
C ILE A 73 0.72 -9.29 -8.77
N ASP A 74 0.98 -9.27 -10.07
CA ASP A 74 2.07 -10.05 -10.66
C ASP A 74 3.44 -9.54 -10.19
N ASP A 75 3.55 -8.23 -9.94
CA ASP A 75 4.78 -7.59 -9.44
C ASP A 75 5.07 -7.89 -7.97
N MET A 76 4.13 -8.49 -7.23
CA MET A 76 4.37 -8.99 -5.86
C MET A 76 5.48 -10.06 -5.81
N ALA A 77 5.84 -10.63 -6.96
CA ALA A 77 7.02 -11.47 -7.09
C ALA A 77 8.30 -10.74 -6.64
N VAL A 78 8.36 -9.40 -6.67
CA VAL A 78 9.50 -8.60 -6.19
C VAL A 78 9.95 -8.98 -4.78
N LEU A 79 9.04 -9.39 -3.90
CA LEU A 79 9.33 -9.84 -2.53
C LEU A 79 9.99 -11.23 -2.45
N ARG A 80 10.16 -11.89 -3.60
CA ARG A 80 10.68 -13.25 -3.72
C ARG A 80 12.00 -13.31 -4.51
N HIS A 81 12.54 -12.16 -4.93
CA HIS A 81 13.77 -12.07 -5.74
C HIS A 81 15.03 -11.81 -4.89
N GLY A 82 16.18 -12.28 -5.37
CA GLY A 82 17.49 -12.03 -4.77
C GLY A 82 17.56 -12.45 -3.29
N ALA A 83 18.17 -11.61 -2.46
CA ALA A 83 18.31 -11.85 -1.03
C ALA A 83 17.02 -11.63 -0.20
N MET A 84 15.86 -11.36 -0.81
CA MET A 84 14.62 -11.07 -0.07
C MET A 84 14.18 -12.20 0.85
N GLY A 85 14.44 -13.46 0.50
CA GLY A 85 14.15 -14.61 1.37
C GLY A 85 14.96 -14.65 2.68
N ARG A 86 15.97 -13.78 2.84
CA ARG A 86 16.70 -13.59 4.11
C ARG A 86 16.08 -12.54 5.02
N VAL A 87 15.23 -11.67 4.47
CA VAL A 87 14.60 -10.53 5.16
C VAL A 87 13.12 -10.77 5.39
N PHE A 88 12.44 -11.37 4.42
CA PHE A 88 11.05 -11.76 4.49
C PHE A 88 10.96 -13.27 4.67
N ASP A 89 10.44 -13.69 5.81
CA ASP A 89 10.20 -15.10 6.08
C ASP A 89 8.94 -15.56 5.32
N HIS A 90 9.12 -16.46 4.35
CA HIS A 90 8.04 -17.07 3.55
C HIS A 90 7.10 -16.06 2.86
N PRO A 91 7.58 -15.24 1.90
CA PRO A 91 6.74 -14.31 1.16
C PRO A 91 5.63 -15.04 0.38
N TYR A 92 4.39 -14.53 0.49
CA TYR A 92 3.23 -15.11 -0.20
C TYR A 92 3.39 -15.08 -1.72
N ALA A 93 2.85 -16.10 -2.39
CA ALA A 93 2.76 -16.09 -3.85
C ALA A 93 1.75 -15.00 -4.31
N PRO A 94 2.01 -14.34 -5.47
CA PRO A 94 1.05 -13.43 -6.11
C PRO A 94 -0.38 -13.96 -6.17
N SER A 95 -0.55 -15.23 -6.53
CA SER A 95 -1.87 -15.87 -6.62
C SER A 95 -2.58 -15.94 -5.27
N THR A 96 -1.87 -16.17 -4.17
CA THR A 96 -2.43 -16.20 -2.82
C THR A 96 -2.95 -14.82 -2.40
N LEU A 97 -2.16 -13.77 -2.66
CA LEU A 97 -2.56 -12.39 -2.39
C LEU A 97 -3.72 -11.95 -3.28
N GLY A 98 -3.70 -12.33 -4.56
CA GLY A 98 -4.79 -12.07 -5.49
C GLY A 98 -6.09 -12.77 -5.07
N SER A 99 -6.04 -14.02 -4.59
CA SER A 99 -7.23 -14.69 -4.06
C SER A 99 -7.77 -14.01 -2.80
N PHE A 100 -6.90 -13.52 -1.92
CA PHE A 100 -7.31 -12.75 -0.75
C PHE A 100 -8.03 -11.46 -1.14
N LEU A 101 -7.46 -10.67 -2.07
CA LEU A 101 -8.06 -9.43 -2.55
C LEU A 101 -9.37 -9.63 -3.32
N ARG A 102 -9.59 -10.79 -3.94
CA ARG A 102 -10.86 -11.11 -4.62
C ARG A 102 -12.04 -11.27 -3.65
N GLU A 103 -11.78 -11.53 -2.37
CA GLU A 103 -12.81 -11.56 -1.33
C GLU A 103 -13.18 -10.15 -0.83
N PHE A 104 -12.47 -9.11 -1.27
CA PHE A 104 -12.67 -7.78 -0.73
C PHE A 104 -13.99 -7.18 -1.21
N SER A 105 -14.76 -6.71 -0.23
CA SER A 105 -15.95 -5.90 -0.43
C SER A 105 -15.62 -4.46 -0.04
N PHE A 106 -16.53 -3.54 -0.30
CA PHE A 106 -16.38 -2.17 0.18
C PHE A 106 -16.20 -2.09 1.70
N GLY A 107 -16.80 -3.00 2.46
CA GLY A 107 -16.60 -3.09 3.91
C GLY A 107 -15.15 -3.42 4.30
N HIS A 108 -14.49 -4.33 3.58
CA HIS A 108 -13.08 -4.66 3.80
C HIS A 108 -12.16 -3.47 3.48
N VAL A 109 -12.50 -2.67 2.47
CA VAL A 109 -11.78 -1.41 2.18
C VAL A 109 -11.92 -0.43 3.35
N ARG A 110 -13.13 -0.25 3.90
CA ARG A 110 -13.35 0.61 5.09
C ARG A 110 -12.64 0.10 6.34
N GLN A 111 -12.49 -1.21 6.51
CA GLN A 111 -11.65 -1.79 7.57
C GLN A 111 -10.18 -1.42 7.38
N LEU A 112 -9.66 -1.47 6.15
CA LEU A 112 -8.30 -1.00 5.85
C LEU A 112 -8.12 0.50 6.11
N ASP A 113 -9.11 1.34 5.80
CA ASP A 113 -9.03 2.77 6.12
C ASP A 113 -8.97 3.01 7.64
N ALA A 114 -9.74 2.23 8.40
CA ALA A 114 -9.71 2.26 9.85
C ALA A 114 -8.35 1.79 10.42
N ILE A 115 -7.71 0.81 9.78
CA ILE A 115 -6.33 0.38 10.09
C ILE A 115 -5.34 1.50 9.76
N ALA A 116 -5.43 2.11 8.58
CA ALA A 116 -4.54 3.19 8.16
C ALA A 116 -4.59 4.40 9.13
N ALA A 117 -5.79 4.79 9.57
CA ALA A 117 -5.97 5.87 10.55
C ALA A 117 -5.32 5.54 11.91
N ARG A 118 -5.43 4.29 12.38
CA ARG A 118 -4.78 3.82 13.62
C ARG A 118 -3.27 3.72 13.47
N LEU A 119 -2.80 3.27 12.31
CA LEU A 119 -1.38 3.19 11.99
C LEU A 119 -0.74 4.59 12.03
N LEU A 120 -1.44 5.62 11.54
CA LEU A 120 -0.97 7.01 11.62
C LEU A 120 -0.83 7.48 13.08
N SER A 121 -1.73 7.06 13.97
CA SER A 121 -1.59 7.32 15.42
C SER A 121 -0.37 6.60 16.01
N GLY A 122 -0.14 5.35 15.62
CA GLY A 122 1.06 4.60 15.99
C GLY A 122 2.36 5.24 15.48
N LEU A 123 2.32 5.81 14.27
CA LEU A 123 3.43 6.55 13.68
C LEU A 123 3.71 7.84 14.45
N HIS A 124 2.66 8.61 14.79
CA HIS A 124 2.78 9.81 15.60
C HIS A 124 3.41 9.52 16.97
N ALA A 125 3.05 8.41 17.62
CA ALA A 125 3.62 8.05 18.91
C ALA A 125 5.14 7.76 18.85
N ARG A 126 5.69 7.47 17.67
CA ARG A 126 7.09 7.03 17.49
C ARG A 126 7.94 7.99 16.68
N THR A 127 7.34 9.00 16.09
CA THR A 127 8.02 9.93 15.18
C THR A 127 7.55 11.36 15.41
N PRO A 128 8.38 12.37 15.10
CA PRO A 128 7.96 13.76 15.16
C PRO A 128 7.08 14.17 13.96
N VAL A 129 6.30 13.26 13.35
CA VAL A 129 5.53 13.53 12.12
C VAL A 129 4.52 14.67 12.27
N LEU A 130 4.07 14.97 13.49
CA LEU A 130 3.19 16.11 13.81
C LEU A 130 3.94 17.28 14.46
N ALA A 131 5.28 17.30 14.43
CA ALA A 131 6.05 18.42 14.97
C ALA A 131 5.66 19.72 14.27
N GLY A 132 5.36 20.75 15.04
CA GLY A 132 4.98 22.08 14.53
C GLY A 132 3.50 22.22 14.19
N ILE A 133 2.67 21.24 14.54
CA ILE A 133 1.22 21.27 14.32
C ILE A 133 0.49 22.39 15.10
N ASP A 134 1.06 22.86 16.21
CA ASP A 134 0.53 23.98 17.00
C ASP A 134 0.72 25.35 16.29
N GLY A 135 1.54 25.38 15.23
CA GLY A 135 1.76 26.56 14.41
C GLY A 135 0.84 26.61 13.17
N PRO A 136 1.08 27.55 12.26
CA PRO A 136 0.43 27.54 10.96
C PRO A 136 0.72 26.24 10.21
N VAL A 137 -0.34 25.59 9.74
CA VAL A 137 -0.27 24.38 8.92
C VAL A 137 -0.87 24.62 7.55
N MET A 138 -0.33 23.96 6.54
CA MET A 138 -0.97 23.85 5.24
C MET A 138 -1.71 22.52 5.17
N VAL A 139 -2.99 22.59 4.84
CA VAL A 139 -3.84 21.43 4.59
C VAL A 139 -4.11 21.36 3.11
N ASP A 140 -3.71 20.25 2.50
CA ASP A 140 -3.97 19.95 1.10
C ASP A 140 -5.00 18.82 1.02
N ILE A 141 -6.02 19.01 0.21
CA ILE A 141 -7.13 18.05 0.06
C ILE A 141 -7.29 17.79 -1.44
N ASP A 142 -6.80 16.64 -1.86
CA ASP A 142 -6.93 16.18 -3.23
C ASP A 142 -7.98 15.08 -3.30
N ASP A 143 -8.95 15.25 -4.19
CA ASP A 143 -9.86 14.20 -4.58
C ASP A 143 -9.52 13.66 -5.98
N SER A 144 -9.87 12.40 -6.21
CA SER A 144 -9.72 11.75 -7.49
C SER A 144 -10.89 10.81 -7.75
N ILE A 145 -11.39 10.85 -8.99
CA ILE A 145 -12.46 9.99 -9.46
C ILE A 145 -11.85 8.89 -10.33
N ILE A 146 -11.94 7.65 -9.87
CA ILE A 146 -11.65 6.48 -10.70
C ILE A 146 -12.97 6.06 -11.34
N GLU A 147 -13.15 6.34 -12.63
CA GLU A 147 -14.35 5.92 -13.36
C GLU A 147 -14.48 4.40 -13.34
N VAL A 148 -15.68 3.91 -13.07
CA VAL A 148 -15.94 2.47 -13.05
C VAL A 148 -17.20 2.10 -13.80
N HIS A 149 -17.08 1.04 -14.58
CA HIS A 149 -18.20 0.43 -15.30
C HIS A 149 -18.69 -0.82 -14.57
N GLY A 150 -19.98 -1.11 -14.71
CA GLY A 150 -20.62 -2.30 -14.16
C GLY A 150 -21.34 -2.06 -12.83
N PRO A 151 -22.56 -2.61 -12.67
CA PRO A 151 -23.41 -2.33 -11.51
C PRO A 151 -22.87 -2.90 -10.19
N ALA A 152 -22.06 -3.97 -10.25
CA ALA A 152 -21.51 -4.65 -9.08
C ALA A 152 -20.38 -3.88 -8.36
N LYS A 153 -19.91 -2.75 -8.90
CA LYS A 153 -18.87 -1.92 -8.29
C LYS A 153 -19.41 -1.21 -7.04
N GLN A 154 -19.17 -1.82 -5.88
CA GLN A 154 -19.54 -1.28 -4.57
C GLN A 154 -18.77 0.01 -4.26
N GLY A 155 -19.38 0.94 -3.51
CA GLY A 155 -18.78 2.22 -3.18
C GLY A 155 -18.73 3.24 -4.33
N ALA A 156 -19.12 2.85 -5.54
CA ALA A 156 -19.17 3.74 -6.69
C ALA A 156 -20.45 4.61 -6.66
N GLY A 157 -20.30 5.90 -6.93
CA GLY A 157 -21.39 6.86 -6.92
C GLY A 157 -21.24 7.91 -8.03
N PHE A 158 -22.29 8.71 -8.21
CA PHE A 158 -22.26 9.87 -9.10
C PHE A 158 -21.94 11.13 -8.29
N GLY A 159 -20.87 11.82 -8.69
CA GLY A 159 -20.51 13.14 -8.16
C GLY A 159 -21.04 14.28 -9.05
N TYR A 160 -20.51 15.48 -8.83
CA TYR A 160 -20.88 16.68 -9.61
C TYR A 160 -20.50 16.58 -11.10
N THR A 161 -19.45 15.81 -11.42
CA THR A 161 -19.01 15.52 -12.79
C THR A 161 -19.98 14.62 -13.55
N ARG A 162 -20.97 14.02 -12.86
CA ARG A 162 -21.89 13.00 -13.37
C ARG A 162 -21.20 11.74 -13.91
N VAL A 163 -19.92 11.57 -13.63
CA VAL A 163 -19.18 10.33 -13.88
C VAL A 163 -19.45 9.39 -12.71
N ARG A 164 -19.79 8.14 -13.01
CA ARG A 164 -19.90 7.09 -11.99
C ARG A 164 -18.50 6.59 -11.66
N GLY A 165 -18.04 6.84 -10.44
CA GLY A 165 -16.69 6.49 -10.04
C GLY A 165 -16.55 6.14 -8.58
N LEU A 166 -15.42 5.53 -8.25
CA LEU A 166 -14.89 5.49 -6.90
C LEU A 166 -14.22 6.83 -6.62
N ASN A 167 -14.65 7.49 -5.55
CA ASN A 167 -14.08 8.77 -5.14
C ASN A 167 -13.10 8.50 -4.01
N SER A 168 -11.83 8.77 -4.25
CA SER A 168 -10.78 8.76 -3.23
C SER A 168 -10.48 10.21 -2.86
N ALA A 169 -10.36 10.49 -1.56
CA ALA A 169 -9.89 11.77 -1.07
C ALA A 169 -8.70 11.52 -0.15
N ILE A 170 -7.62 12.25 -0.37
CA ILE A 170 -6.43 12.23 0.47
C ILE A 170 -6.27 13.61 1.06
N THR A 171 -5.98 13.66 2.35
CA THR A 171 -5.67 14.90 3.06
C THR A 171 -4.25 14.83 3.57
N THR A 172 -3.42 15.78 3.16
CA THR A 172 -2.05 15.93 3.61
C THR A 172 -1.95 17.17 4.49
N ILE A 173 -1.20 17.07 5.58
CA ILE A 173 -0.90 18.19 6.47
C ILE A 173 0.60 18.43 6.43
N THR A 174 1.00 19.66 6.15
CA THR A 174 2.40 20.09 6.20
C THR A 174 2.56 21.17 7.26
N THR A 175 3.56 21.02 8.13
CA THR A 175 3.93 22.01 9.14
C THR A 175 5.17 22.79 8.68
N ALA A 176 5.37 23.99 9.22
CA ALA A 176 6.54 24.82 8.88
C ALA A 176 7.86 24.31 9.47
N GLN A 177 7.85 23.20 10.22
CA GLN A 177 9.02 22.70 10.94
C GLN A 177 9.86 21.81 10.02
N VAL A 178 11.04 22.30 9.62
CA VAL A 178 12.01 21.50 8.86
C VAL A 178 12.71 20.55 9.83
N HIS A 179 12.54 19.24 9.64
CA HIS A 179 13.32 18.23 10.37
C HIS A 179 14.81 18.40 10.00
N ARG A 180 15.65 18.73 10.99
CA ARG A 180 17.12 18.69 10.89
C ARG A 180 17.64 17.30 11.20
#